data_AF-A0A5B7BDJ8-F1
#
_entry.id   AF-A0A5B7BDJ8-F1
#
_cell.length_a   1.000
_cell.length_b   1.000
_cell.length_c   1.000
_cell.angle_alpha   90.00
_cell.angle_beta   90.00
_cell.angle_gamma   90.00
#
_symmetry.space_group_name_H-M   'P 1'
#
loop_
_entity.id
_entity.type
_entity.pdbx_description
1 polymer ?
#
loop_
_entity_poly.entity_id
_entity_poly.type
_entity_poly.pdbx_seq_one_letter_code
_entity_poly.pdbx_strand_id
1 'polypeptide(L)'
;MDAPNFLVELIRSSPTSPVLILDLPPRKDLVLQPEYLHTFYENTQLERQRQLLQKIPEVQPYFSSSFYIRCVVSPTAILVRVDTEAGGAERMEEIIRDHVSPVAKEVLGIWLDPCAFGERERERERW
;
A
#
# COMPACT_ATOMS: atom_id res chain seq x y z
N MET A 1 2.64 6.60 19.76
CA MET A 1 2.36 5.90 18.49
C MET A 1 0.92 6.09 18.01
N ASP A 2 0.69 7.15 17.23
CA ASP A 2 -0.53 7.39 16.46
C ASP A 2 -0.39 7.03 14.97
N ALA A 3 0.81 6.60 14.56
CA ALA A 3 1.15 6.27 13.18
C ALA A 3 0.23 5.20 12.56
N PRO A 4 -0.01 5.25 11.23
CA PRO A 4 -0.76 4.23 10.50
C PRO A 4 -0.22 2.81 10.73
N ASN A 5 -1.09 1.82 10.56
CA ASN A 5 -0.65 0.42 10.51
C ASN A 5 0.04 0.13 9.18
N PHE A 6 0.68 -1.03 9.05
CA PHE A 6 1.20 -1.54 7.78
C PHE A 6 0.44 -2.82 7.41
N LEU A 7 -0.07 -2.90 6.18
CA LEU A 7 -0.80 -4.05 5.67
C LEU A 7 -0.21 -4.48 4.32
N VAL A 8 0.12 -5.77 4.21
CA VAL A 8 0.44 -6.41 2.94
C VAL A 8 -0.20 -7.80 2.89
N GLU A 9 -1.03 -8.04 1.89
CA GLU A 9 -1.63 -9.35 1.61
C GLU A 9 -1.54 -9.66 0.12
N LEU A 10 -1.15 -10.89 -0.19
CA LEU A 10 -1.18 -11.44 -1.54
C LEU A 10 -2.11 -12.66 -1.55
N ILE A 11 -3.30 -12.49 -2.11
CA ILE A 11 -4.36 -13.49 -2.11
C ILE A 11 -4.40 -14.16 -3.48
N ARG A 12 -4.17 -15.48 -3.50
CA ARG A 12 -4.15 -16.27 -4.75
C ARG A 12 -5.29 -17.27 -4.76
N SER A 13 -6.39 -16.94 -5.42
CA SER A 13 -7.51 -17.86 -5.66
C SER A 13 -7.36 -18.65 -6.97
N SER A 14 -6.61 -18.12 -7.93
CA SER A 14 -6.25 -18.81 -9.17
C SER A 14 -4.75 -18.66 -9.48
N PRO A 15 -4.16 -19.54 -10.31
CA PRO A 15 -2.72 -19.49 -10.61
C PRO A 15 -2.28 -18.22 -11.34
N THR A 16 -3.16 -17.56 -12.08
CA THR A 16 -2.85 -16.43 -13.00
C THR A 16 -3.48 -15.11 -12.61
N SER A 17 -4.22 -15.05 -11.49
CA SER A 17 -4.89 -13.83 -11.04
C SER A 17 -4.74 -13.58 -9.53
N PRO A 18 -3.53 -13.33 -9.01
CA PRO A 18 -3.36 -12.92 -7.62
C PRO A 18 -3.90 -11.50 -7.39
N VAL A 19 -4.40 -11.28 -6.17
CA VAL A 19 -4.84 -9.97 -5.68
C VAL A 19 -3.82 -9.47 -4.66
N LEU A 20 -3.33 -8.25 -4.85
CA LEU A 20 -2.48 -7.53 -3.92
C LEU A 20 -3.31 -6.50 -3.16
N ILE A 21 -3.19 -6.55 -1.83
CA ILE A 21 -3.64 -5.51 -0.92
C ILE A 21 -2.40 -4.98 -0.23
N LEU A 22 -2.02 -3.74 -0.50
CA LEU A 22 -0.90 -3.07 0.14
C LEU A 22 -1.36 -1.69 0.59
N ASP A 23 -1.30 -1.42 1.88
CA ASP A 23 -1.86 -0.22 2.46
C ASP A 23 -1.17 0.19 3.76
N LEU A 24 -1.32 1.46 4.11
CA LEU A 24 -1.07 1.98 5.46
C LEU A 24 -2.40 2.36 6.11
N PRO A 25 -3.15 1.44 6.75
CA PRO A 25 -4.49 1.76 7.24
C PRO A 25 -4.47 2.85 8.32
N PRO A 26 -5.33 3.89 8.20
CA PRO A 26 -5.39 4.97 9.17
C PRO A 26 -5.92 4.47 10.51
N ARG A 27 -5.35 4.99 11.61
CA ARG A 27 -5.85 4.75 12.97
C ARG A 27 -6.73 5.87 13.49
N LYS A 28 -6.91 6.92 12.67
CA LYS A 28 -7.66 8.12 12.99
C LYS A 28 -8.61 8.45 11.85
N ASP A 29 -9.71 9.12 12.17
CA ASP A 29 -10.64 9.62 11.16
C ASP A 29 -9.97 10.72 10.33
N LEU A 30 -9.84 10.49 9.03
CA LEU A 30 -9.12 11.36 8.10
C LEU A 30 -9.86 12.67 7.80
N VAL A 31 -11.19 12.70 7.96
CA VAL A 31 -12.01 13.91 7.76
C VAL A 31 -11.91 14.81 8.99
N LEU A 32 -11.92 14.20 10.18
CA LEU A 32 -11.82 14.95 11.45
C LEU A 32 -10.37 15.39 11.76
N GLN A 33 -9.36 14.78 11.13
CA GLN A 33 -7.94 15.03 11.41
C GLN A 33 -7.15 15.27 10.13
N PRO A 34 -7.31 16.45 9.50
CA PRO A 34 -6.64 16.78 8.24
C PRO A 34 -5.11 16.80 8.37
N GLU A 35 -4.55 17.14 9.53
CA GLU A 35 -3.11 17.11 9.76
C GLU A 35 -2.54 15.69 9.71
N TYR A 36 -3.33 14.70 10.14
CA TYR A 36 -2.97 13.29 10.05
C TYR A 36 -2.95 12.81 8.59
N LEU A 37 -3.97 13.19 7.83
CA LEU A 37 -4.06 12.92 6.39
C LEU A 37 -2.84 13.50 5.66
N HIS A 38 -2.55 14.77 5.93
CA HIS A 38 -1.44 15.49 5.31
C HIS A 38 -0.08 14.85 5.63
N THR A 39 0.16 14.53 6.91
CA THR A 39 1.44 14.01 7.39
C THR A 39 1.76 12.62 6.82
N PHE A 40 0.79 11.71 6.81
CA PHE A 40 1.05 10.30 6.50
C PHE A 40 0.71 9.90 5.06
N TYR A 41 -0.09 10.68 4.33
CA TYR A 41 -0.59 10.28 3.00
C TYR A 41 -0.29 11.32 1.91
N GLU A 42 -0.52 12.61 2.16
CA GLU A 42 -0.32 13.64 1.12
C GLU A 42 1.15 14.03 0.94
N ASN A 43 1.88 14.20 2.05
CA ASN A 43 3.31 14.54 2.01
C ASN A 43 4.23 13.34 1.79
N THR A 44 3.66 12.16 1.55
CA THR A 44 4.41 10.94 1.27
C THR A 44 4.33 10.59 -0.21
N GLN A 45 5.09 9.58 -0.64
CA GLN A 45 5.09 9.11 -2.02
C GLN A 45 4.16 7.90 -2.24
N LEU A 46 3.20 7.65 -1.34
CA LEU A 46 2.31 6.48 -1.41
C LEU A 46 1.47 6.44 -2.69
N GLU A 47 0.86 7.58 -3.06
CA GLU A 47 0.07 7.69 -4.28
C GLU A 47 0.92 7.42 -5.54
N ARG A 48 2.19 7.85 -5.54
CA ARG A 48 3.12 7.54 -6.64
C ARG A 48 3.35 6.03 -6.78
N GLN A 49 3.46 5.31 -5.66
CA GLN A 49 3.65 3.84 -5.70
C GLN A 49 2.44 3.14 -6.33
N ARG A 50 1.23 3.59 -6.00
CA ARG A 50 -0.01 3.09 -6.64
C ARG A 50 -0.01 3.34 -8.14
N GLN A 51 0.36 4.54 -8.57
CA GLN A 51 0.43 4.90 -9.98
C GLN A 51 1.48 4.12 -10.77
N LEU A 52 2.58 3.68 -10.14
CA LEU A 52 3.59 2.84 -10.81
C LEU A 52 3.00 1.49 -11.22
N LEU A 53 2.22 0.85 -10.33
CA LEU A 53 1.58 -0.42 -10.64
C LEU A 53 0.45 -0.28 -11.67
N GLN A 54 -0.29 0.83 -11.66
CA GLN A 54 -1.37 1.09 -12.62
C GLN A 54 -0.89 1.28 -14.07
N LYS A 55 0.41 1.53 -14.29
CA LYS A 55 0.98 1.62 -15.64
C LYS A 55 1.18 0.26 -16.30
N ILE A 56 1.10 -0.82 -15.52
CA ILE A 56 1.30 -2.19 -16.00
C ILE A 56 -0.03 -2.66 -16.61
N PRO A 57 -0.08 -3.07 -17.89
CA PRO A 57 -1.31 -3.48 -18.56
C PRO A 57 -2.08 -4.61 -17.85
N GLU A 58 -1.33 -5.55 -17.26
CA GLU A 58 -1.85 -6.70 -16.52
C GLU A 58 -2.44 -6.33 -15.15
N VAL A 59 -2.19 -5.11 -14.66
CA VAL A 59 -2.65 -4.67 -13.34
C VAL A 59 -3.99 -3.94 -13.48
N GLN A 60 -5.01 -4.50 -12.84
CA GLN A 60 -6.36 -3.94 -12.80
C GLN A 60 -6.77 -3.60 -11.36
N PRO A 61 -7.60 -2.57 -11.13
CA PRO A 61 -8.12 -2.29 -9.79
C PRO A 61 -8.90 -3.47 -9.21
N TYR A 62 -8.65 -3.80 -7.94
CA TYR A 62 -9.42 -4.79 -7.20
C TYR A 62 -10.45 -4.10 -6.30
N PHE A 63 -11.72 -4.47 -6.47
CA PHE A 63 -12.79 -4.02 -5.61
C PHE A 63 -13.24 -5.16 -4.69
N SER A 64 -13.01 -5.01 -3.39
CA SER A 64 -13.49 -5.98 -2.40
C SER A 64 -15.02 -5.99 -2.36
N SER A 65 -15.61 -7.19 -2.30
CA SER A 65 -17.05 -7.37 -2.04
C SER A 65 -17.44 -6.92 -0.63
N SER A 66 -16.50 -6.92 0.30
CA SER A 66 -16.72 -6.41 1.66
C SER A 66 -16.72 -4.88 1.68
N PHE A 67 -17.84 -4.28 2.07
CA PHE A 67 -17.91 -2.84 2.35
C PHE A 67 -16.97 -2.44 3.49
N TYR A 68 -16.78 -3.31 4.48
CA TYR A 68 -15.87 -3.04 5.60
C TYR A 68 -14.44 -2.81 5.12
N ILE A 69 -13.92 -3.69 4.25
CA ILE A 69 -12.57 -3.55 3.69
C ILE A 69 -12.42 -2.21 2.96
N ARG A 70 -13.45 -1.80 2.20
CA ARG A 70 -13.44 -0.53 1.47
C ARG A 70 -13.46 0.72 2.38
N CYS A 71 -13.90 0.59 3.63
CA CYS A 71 -13.94 1.70 4.58
C CYS A 71 -12.69 1.81 5.45
N VAL A 72 -11.97 0.70 5.67
CA VAL A 72 -10.79 0.68 6.57
C VAL A 72 -9.48 0.94 5.84
N VAL A 73 -9.46 0.81 4.51
CA VAL A 73 -8.29 1.11 3.69
C VAL A 73 -8.05 2.62 3.59
N SER A 74 -6.79 3.02 3.44
CA SER A 74 -6.44 4.42 3.22
C SER A 74 -6.84 4.93 1.83
N PRO A 75 -6.89 6.26 1.62
CA PRO A 75 -7.11 6.85 0.30
C PRO A 75 -6.03 6.48 -0.73
N THR A 76 -4.83 6.12 -0.28
CA THR A 76 -3.69 5.74 -1.13
C THR A 76 -3.48 4.24 -1.23
N ALA A 77 -4.44 3.43 -0.78
CA ALA A 77 -4.34 1.98 -0.77
C ALA A 77 -4.12 1.40 -2.17
N ILE A 78 -3.23 0.44 -2.27
CA ILE A 78 -2.96 -0.33 -3.48
C ILE A 78 -3.81 -1.60 -3.40
N LEU A 79 -4.97 -1.55 -4.02
CA LEU A 79 -5.90 -2.67 -4.18
C LEU A 79 -5.92 -3.07 -5.66
N VAL A 80 -5.11 -4.06 -6.02
CA VAL A 80 -4.96 -4.45 -7.43
C VAL A 80 -5.03 -5.96 -7.63
N ARG A 81 -5.53 -6.35 -8.79
CA ARG A 81 -5.47 -7.70 -9.34
C ARG A 81 -4.45 -7.70 -10.47
N VAL A 82 -3.55 -8.68 -10.46
CA VAL A 82 -2.61 -8.90 -11.56
C VAL A 82 -3.18 -10.02 -12.42
N ASP A 83 -3.61 -9.72 -13.65
CA ASP A 83 -4.17 -10.72 -14.57
C ASP A 83 -3.14 -11.09 -15.64
N THR A 84 -2.61 -12.31 -15.55
CA THR A 84 -1.62 -12.83 -16.49
C THR A 84 -2.12 -14.04 -17.27
N GLU A 85 -3.43 -14.20 -17.48
CA GLU A 85 -3.98 -15.34 -18.24
C GLU A 85 -3.30 -15.50 -19.62
N ALA A 86 -2.99 -14.40 -20.31
CA ALA A 86 -2.31 -14.42 -21.61
C ALA A 86 -0.79 -14.68 -21.52
N GLY A 87 -0.15 -14.34 -20.40
CA GLY A 87 1.32 -14.40 -20.21
C GLY A 87 1.79 -15.59 -19.36
N GLY A 88 0.86 -16.35 -18.78
CA GLY A 88 1.16 -17.50 -17.93
C GLY A 88 1.78 -17.13 -16.58
N ALA A 89 2.32 -18.15 -15.90
CA ALA A 89 2.90 -18.02 -14.57
C ALA A 89 4.24 -17.26 -14.56
N GLU A 90 5.06 -17.38 -15.62
CA GLU A 90 6.36 -16.71 -15.71
C GLU A 90 6.21 -15.17 -15.72
N ARG A 91 5.25 -14.65 -16.49
CA ARG A 91 4.95 -13.22 -16.53
C ARG A 91 4.45 -12.70 -15.18
N MET A 92 3.67 -13.51 -14.46
CA MET A 92 3.22 -13.17 -13.11
C MET A 92 4.39 -13.06 -12.13
N GLU A 93 5.31 -14.03 -12.16
CA GLU A 93 6.51 -14.01 -11.32
C GLU A 93 7.41 -12.80 -11.64
N GLU A 94 7.54 -12.45 -12.92
CA GLU A 94 8.24 -11.23 -13.35
C GLU A 94 7.59 -9.97 -12.76
N ILE A 95 6.25 -9.81 -12.88
CA ILE A 95 5.55 -8.66 -12.33
C ILE A 95 5.71 -8.58 -10.81
N ILE A 96 5.63 -9.71 -10.11
CA ILE A 96 5.80 -9.75 -8.65
C ILE A 96 7.22 -9.34 -8.26
N ARG A 97 8.22 -9.87 -8.95
CA ARG A 97 9.64 -9.62 -8.66
C ARG A 97 10.06 -8.19 -9.00
N ASP A 98 9.71 -7.73 -10.20
CA ASP A 98 10.29 -6.52 -10.79
C ASP A 98 9.43 -5.27 -10.57
N HIS A 99 8.14 -5.42 -10.21
CA HIS A 99 7.24 -4.30 -9.96
C HIS A 99 6.61 -4.30 -8.58
N VAL A 100 5.98 -5.40 -8.15
CA VAL A 100 5.30 -5.45 -6.84
C VAL A 100 6.31 -5.38 -5.69
N SER A 101 7.40 -6.15 -5.76
CA SER A 101 8.38 -6.21 -4.68
C SER A 101 9.07 -4.86 -4.42
N PRO A 102 9.54 -4.10 -5.43
CA PRO A 102 10.05 -2.75 -5.22
C PRO A 102 9.02 -1.81 -4.60
N VAL A 103 7.78 -1.83 -5.09
CA VAL A 103 6.69 -0.99 -4.57
C VAL A 103 6.38 -1.33 -3.11
N ALA A 104 6.27 -2.61 -2.76
CA ALA A 104 6.04 -3.04 -1.39
C ALA A 104 7.17 -2.63 -0.44
N LYS A 105 8.42 -2.74 -0.89
CA LYS A 105 9.60 -2.29 -0.11
C LYS A 105 9.60 -0.77 0.09
N GLU A 106 9.22 -0.01 -0.92
CA GLU A 106 9.14 1.45 -0.83
C GLU A 106 8.03 1.89 0.12
N VAL A 107 6.85 1.29 0.06
CA VAL A 107 5.76 1.54 1.02
C VAL A 107 6.19 1.17 2.45
N LEU A 108 6.91 0.05 2.62
CA LEU A 108 7.48 -0.32 3.90
C LEU A 108 8.52 0.71 4.39
N GLY A 109 9.38 1.22 3.50
CA GLY A 109 10.33 2.29 3.81
C GLY A 109 9.62 3.57 4.27
N ILE A 110 8.59 4.00 3.54
CA ILE A 110 7.72 5.13 3.89
C ILE A 110 7.03 4.90 5.24
N TRP A 111 6.71 3.66 5.60
CA TRP A 111 6.17 3.38 6.93
C TRP A 111 7.26 3.47 8.01
N LEU A 112 8.46 2.95 7.75
CA LEU A 112 9.57 2.95 8.70
C LEU A 112 10.09 4.37 9.02
N ASP A 113 10.23 5.25 8.03
CA ASP A 113 10.85 6.57 8.24
C ASP A 113 10.06 7.46 9.25
N PRO A 114 8.76 7.73 9.07
CA PRO A 114 7.98 8.59 9.96
C PRO A 114 7.48 7.84 11.20
N CYS A 115 7.21 6.52 11.09
CA CYS A 115 6.48 5.77 12.11
C CYS A 115 7.39 4.97 13.05
N ALA A 116 8.56 4.50 12.61
CA ALA A 116 9.49 3.72 13.43
C ALA A 116 10.75 4.50 13.86
N PHE A 117 11.10 5.56 13.13
CA PHE A 117 12.29 6.39 13.43
C PHE A 117 11.96 7.84 13.82
N GLY A 118 10.87 8.43 13.33
CA GLY A 118 10.45 9.81 13.69
C GLY A 118 10.13 10.04 15.19
N GLU A 119 9.74 8.99 15.94
CA GLU A 119 9.60 9.11 17.40
C GLU A 119 10.95 9.19 18.13
N ARG A 120 12.01 8.59 17.57
CA ARG A 120 13.33 8.52 18.21
C ARG A 120 14.03 9.89 18.29
N GLU A 121 13.75 10.78 17.35
CA GLU A 121 14.22 12.17 17.38
C GLU A 121 13.41 13.04 18.33
N ARG A 122 12.07 12.93 18.31
CA ARG A 122 11.20 13.74 19.18
C ARG A 122 11.33 13.42 20.67
N GLU A 123 11.70 12.19 21.03
CA GLU A 123 12.05 11.84 22.42
C GLU A 123 13.43 12.34 22.85
N ARG A 124 14.40 12.47 21.94
CA ARG A 124 15.74 12.98 22.24
C ARG A 124 15.79 14.50 22.41
N GLU A 125 14.90 15.24 21.77
CA GLU A 125 14.79 16.71 21.91
C GLU A 125 14.02 17.17 23.15
N ARG A 126 13.52 16.24 23.98
CA ARG A 126 12.78 16.51 25.22
C ARG A 126 13.61 16.37 26.50
N TRP A 127 14.92 16.18 26.39
CA TRP A 127 15.86 16.09 27.53
C TRP A 127 17.04 17.05 27.38
#